data_AF-A0A183AUP5-F1
#
_entry.id   AF-A0A183AUP5-F1
#
_cell.length_a   1.000
_cell.length_b   1.000
_cell.length_c   1.000
_cell.angle_alpha   90.00
_cell.angle_beta   90.00
_cell.angle_gamma   90.00
#
_symmetry.space_group_name_H-M   'P 1'
#
loop_
_entity.id
_entity.type
_entity.pdbx_description
1 polymer ?
#
loop_
_entity_poly.entity_id
_entity_poly.type
_entity_poly.pdbx_seq_one_letter_code
_entity_poly.pdbx_strand_id
1 'polypeptide(L)'
;MIEIRRLATILLGLAVTLVIIGLATSSWSCGGLFDNCQRGYHKDAAIAVLILLLIGVVCLAIVFILDLVGLCSDVFVVSAGYITTRFIFLYLGSTVLLIGILVFTGSIGHAWSYFLATVGCVFAMQVAILAIMSSRCVTTTTTQRVVVRTT
;
A
#
# COMPACT_ATOMS: atom_id res chain seq x y z
N MET A 1 11.81 -12.21 -11.29
CA MET A 1 10.99 -10.98 -11.44
C MET A 1 9.48 -11.24 -11.38
N ILE A 2 8.95 -12.30 -11.99
CA ILE A 2 7.51 -12.64 -11.95
C ILE A 2 6.98 -12.91 -10.53
N GLU A 3 7.73 -13.62 -9.67
CA GLU A 3 7.32 -13.84 -8.27
C GLU A 3 7.17 -12.54 -7.48
N ILE A 4 8.02 -11.55 -7.75
CA ILE A 4 8.01 -10.23 -7.09
C ILE A 4 6.77 -9.45 -7.49
N ARG A 5 6.43 -9.44 -8.79
CA ARG A 5 5.20 -8.78 -9.28
C ARG A 5 3.95 -9.43 -8.69
N ARG A 6 3.92 -10.77 -8.61
CA ARG A 6 2.82 -11.52 -7.98
C ARG A 6 2.65 -11.16 -6.51
N LEU A 7 3.72 -11.21 -5.72
CA LEU A 7 3.70 -10.81 -4.31
C LEU A 7 3.22 -9.37 -4.16
N ALA A 8 3.79 -8.43 -4.89
CA ALA A 8 3.38 -7.02 -4.85
C ALA A 8 1.88 -6.84 -5.17
N THR A 9 1.36 -7.55 -6.16
CA THR A 9 -0.06 -7.49 -6.54
C THR A 9 -0.97 -8.06 -5.44
N ILE A 10 -0.57 -9.17 -4.81
CA ILE A 10 -1.31 -9.77 -3.69
C ILE A 10 -1.32 -8.84 -2.49
N LEU A 11 -0.15 -8.27 -2.13
CA LEU A 11 -0.06 -7.31 -1.02
C LEU A 11 -0.89 -6.06 -1.30
N LEU A 12 -0.87 -5.54 -2.53
CA LEU A 12 -1.66 -4.37 -2.91
C LEU A 12 -3.17 -4.69 -2.85
N GLY A 13 -3.59 -5.84 -3.36
CA GLY A 13 -4.99 -6.28 -3.27
C GLY A 13 -5.45 -6.42 -1.82
N LEU A 14 -4.62 -7.00 -0.95
CA LEU A 14 -4.88 -7.11 0.48
C LEU A 14 -4.93 -5.73 1.17
N ALA A 15 -4.07 -4.79 0.77
CA ALA A 15 -4.12 -3.42 1.28
C ALA A 15 -5.44 -2.74 0.89
N VAL A 16 -5.86 -2.84 -0.37
CA VAL A 16 -7.12 -2.25 -0.86
C VAL A 16 -8.32 -2.83 -0.12
N THR A 17 -8.40 -4.15 0.05
CA THR A 17 -9.52 -4.78 0.77
C THR A 17 -9.56 -4.36 2.24
N LEU A 18 -8.42 -4.28 2.92
CA LEU A 18 -8.36 -3.79 4.30
C LEU A 18 -8.81 -2.34 4.44
N VAL A 19 -8.43 -1.46 3.50
CA VAL A 19 -8.89 -0.06 3.50
C VAL A 19 -10.39 0.02 3.27
N ILE A 20 -10.94 -0.78 2.35
CA ILE A 20 -12.40 -0.84 2.10
C ILE A 20 -13.15 -1.35 3.34
N ILE A 21 -12.65 -2.39 4.00
CA ILE A 21 -13.24 -2.91 5.24
C ILE A 21 -13.19 -1.85 6.34
N GLY A 22 -12.07 -1.10 6.44
CA GLY A 22 -11.94 0.02 7.38
C GLY A 22 -12.96 1.13 7.13
N LEU A 23 -13.21 1.47 5.86
CA LEU A 23 -14.24 2.43 5.48
C LEU A 23 -15.66 1.94 5.80
N ALA A 24 -15.95 0.66 5.53
CA ALA A 24 -17.27 0.06 5.77
C ALA A 24 -17.55 -0.16 7.26
N THR A 25 -16.52 -0.32 8.07
CA THR A 25 -16.63 -0.57 9.51
C THR A 25 -17.12 0.68 10.25
N SER A 26 -18.13 0.50 11.11
CA SER A 26 -18.69 1.57 11.95
C SER A 26 -18.07 1.65 13.35
N SER A 27 -16.84 1.16 13.50
CA SER A 27 -16.10 1.12 14.77
C SER A 27 -15.04 2.22 14.87
N TRP A 28 -15.28 3.37 14.24
CA TRP A 28 -14.46 4.55 14.44
C TRP A 28 -14.78 5.16 15.81
N SER A 29 -13.92 6.02 16.35
CA SER A 29 -14.14 6.64 17.68
C SER A 29 -15.46 7.43 17.78
N CYS A 30 -16.02 7.84 16.65
CA CYS A 30 -17.31 8.52 16.50
C CYS A 30 -18.44 7.58 16.01
N GLY A 31 -18.21 6.26 15.99
CA GLY A 31 -19.07 5.25 15.37
C GLY A 31 -18.81 5.11 13.87
N GLY A 32 -19.78 5.50 13.04
CA GLY A 32 -19.69 5.40 11.57
C GLY A 32 -19.11 6.65 10.92
N LEU A 33 -18.11 6.48 10.03
CA LEU A 33 -17.50 7.58 9.28
C LEU A 33 -18.50 8.30 8.35
N PHE A 34 -19.47 7.55 7.80
CA PHE A 34 -20.47 8.05 6.85
C PHE A 34 -21.68 8.77 7.47
N ASP A 35 -21.92 8.62 8.77
CA ASP A 35 -23.19 9.08 9.37
C ASP A 35 -22.94 9.75 10.72
N ASN A 36 -22.54 8.98 11.73
CA ASN A 36 -22.36 9.47 13.10
C ASN A 36 -21.22 10.50 13.23
N CYS A 37 -20.13 10.35 12.48
CA CYS A 37 -19.01 11.29 12.51
C CYS A 37 -19.33 12.66 11.87
N GLN A 38 -20.26 12.70 10.91
CA GLN A 38 -20.65 13.93 10.22
C GLN A 38 -21.62 14.80 11.05
N ARG A 39 -22.28 14.21 12.06
CA ARG A 39 -23.28 14.90 12.89
C ARG A 39 -22.71 15.59 14.13
N GLY A 40 -21.42 15.44 14.38
CA GLY A 40 -20.71 16.02 15.54
C GLY A 40 -20.04 17.37 15.27
N TYR A 41 -19.29 17.85 16.27
CA TYR A 41 -18.57 19.14 16.25
C TYR A 41 -17.48 19.22 15.16
N HIS A 42 -16.94 18.08 14.72
CA HIS A 42 -15.86 17.97 13.72
C HIS A 42 -16.35 17.56 12.32
N LYS A 43 -17.55 18.00 11.92
CA LYS A 43 -18.17 17.63 10.63
C LYS A 43 -17.26 17.88 9.41
N ASP A 44 -16.59 19.04 9.38
CA ASP A 44 -15.81 19.45 8.20
C ASP A 44 -14.53 18.61 8.07
N ALA A 45 -13.90 18.26 9.20
CA ALA A 45 -12.77 17.37 9.24
C ALA A 45 -13.17 15.93 8.87
N ALA A 46 -14.28 15.43 9.39
CA ALA A 46 -14.78 14.08 9.07
C ALA A 46 -15.12 13.91 7.58
N ILE A 47 -15.76 14.92 6.97
CA ILE A 47 -16.04 14.94 5.52
C ILE A 47 -14.75 14.97 4.72
N ALA A 48 -13.79 15.82 5.09
CA ALA A 48 -12.50 15.88 4.41
C ALA A 48 -11.76 14.53 4.47
N VAL A 49 -11.71 13.89 5.64
CA VAL A 49 -11.12 12.56 5.82
C VAL A 49 -11.82 11.55 4.92
N LEU A 50 -13.16 11.53 4.88
CA LEU A 50 -13.91 10.61 4.03
C LEU A 50 -13.56 10.78 2.55
N ILE A 51 -13.54 12.01 2.05
CA ILE A 51 -13.21 12.32 0.65
C ILE A 51 -11.78 11.89 0.33
N LEU A 52 -10.82 12.22 1.20
CA LEU A 52 -9.42 11.81 1.03
C LEU A 52 -9.30 10.29 0.97
N LEU A 53 -9.97 9.56 1.88
CA LEU A 53 -9.93 8.11 1.89
C LEU A 53 -10.53 7.51 0.61
N LEU A 54 -11.65 8.04 0.13
CA LEU A 54 -12.27 7.57 -1.12
C LEU A 54 -11.37 7.82 -2.34
N ILE A 55 -10.79 9.01 -2.47
CA ILE A 55 -9.85 9.33 -3.56
C ILE A 55 -8.66 8.39 -3.52
N GLY A 56 -8.08 8.18 -2.33
CA GLY A 56 -6.95 7.27 -2.15
C GLY A 56 -7.28 5.83 -2.56
N VAL A 57 -8.45 5.31 -2.17
CA VAL A 57 -8.92 3.97 -2.56
C VAL A 57 -9.08 3.87 -4.08
N VAL A 58 -9.70 4.86 -4.72
CA VAL A 58 -9.87 4.86 -6.19
C VAL A 58 -8.52 4.84 -6.89
N CYS A 59 -7.56 5.66 -6.44
CA CYS A 59 -6.20 5.65 -6.99
C CYS A 59 -5.52 4.28 -6.84
N LEU A 60 -5.61 3.65 -5.67
CA LEU A 60 -5.03 2.32 -5.45
C LEU A 60 -5.75 1.22 -6.24
N ALA A 61 -7.07 1.33 -6.43
CA ALA A 61 -7.84 0.40 -7.26
C ALA A 61 -7.40 0.46 -8.73
N ILE A 62 -7.12 1.66 -9.26
CA ILE A 62 -6.55 1.83 -10.62
C ILE A 62 -5.19 1.11 -10.71
N VAL A 63 -4.31 1.31 -9.72
CA VAL A 63 -3.00 0.62 -9.67
C VAL A 63 -3.17 -0.90 -9.62
N PHE A 64 -4.12 -1.39 -8.82
CA PHE A 64 -4.40 -2.83 -8.72
C PHE A 64 -4.87 -3.41 -10.07
N ILE A 65 -5.76 -2.71 -10.78
CA ILE A 65 -6.20 -3.11 -12.12
C ILE A 65 -5.03 -3.10 -13.10
N LEU A 66 -4.19 -2.06 -13.06
CA LEU A 66 -2.97 -2.01 -13.87
C LEU A 66 -2.13 -3.26 -13.58
N ASP A 67 -1.84 -3.56 -12.32
CA ASP A 67 -1.02 -4.72 -11.93
C ASP A 67 -1.60 -6.04 -12.45
N LEU A 68 -2.92 -6.25 -12.37
CA LEU A 68 -3.58 -7.43 -12.96
C LEU A 68 -3.37 -7.52 -14.48
N VAL A 69 -3.51 -6.42 -15.20
CA VAL A 69 -3.25 -6.37 -16.65
C VAL A 69 -1.78 -6.68 -16.95
N GLY A 70 -0.87 -6.17 -16.12
CA GLY A 70 0.57 -6.42 -16.23
C GLY A 70 0.96 -7.88 -15.96
N LEU A 71 0.19 -8.62 -15.15
CA LEU A 71 0.39 -10.06 -14.96
C LEU A 71 -0.11 -10.89 -16.15
N CYS A 72 -1.13 -10.41 -16.86
CA CYS A 72 -1.73 -11.12 -18.00
C CYS A 72 -1.04 -10.80 -19.34
N SER A 73 -0.27 -9.72 -19.44
CA SER A 73 0.33 -9.29 -20.70
C SER A 73 1.67 -8.58 -20.51
N ASP A 74 2.78 -9.32 -20.69
CA ASP A 74 4.14 -8.79 -20.59
C ASP A 74 4.48 -7.72 -21.64
N VAL A 75 3.73 -7.65 -22.74
CA VAL A 75 3.94 -6.69 -23.85
C VAL A 75 3.71 -5.24 -23.40
N PHE A 76 2.74 -5.00 -22.51
CA PHE A 76 2.41 -3.64 -22.02
C PHE A 76 3.34 -3.17 -20.92
N VAL A 77 3.99 -4.10 -20.23
CA VAL A 77 4.85 -3.84 -19.06
C VAL A 77 6.16 -3.13 -19.45
N VAL A 78 6.58 -3.23 -20.71
CA VAL A 78 7.79 -2.60 -21.25
C VAL A 78 7.57 -1.12 -21.58
N SER A 79 6.32 -0.66 -21.67
CA SER A 79 6.01 0.74 -21.93
C SER A 79 6.39 1.62 -20.72
N ALA A 80 7.31 2.56 -20.95
CA ALA A 80 7.72 3.53 -19.94
C ALA A 80 6.54 4.34 -19.37
N GLY A 81 5.50 4.56 -20.18
CA GLY A 81 4.27 5.24 -19.75
C GLY A 81 3.46 4.45 -18.71
N TYR A 82 3.42 3.12 -18.85
CA TYR A 82 2.70 2.26 -17.91
C TYR A 82 3.39 2.22 -16.53
N ILE A 83 4.72 2.09 -16.53
CA ILE A 83 5.52 2.07 -15.30
C ILE A 83 5.39 3.40 -14.54
N THR A 84 5.52 4.52 -15.23
CA THR A 84 5.42 5.87 -14.62
C THR A 84 4.02 6.13 -14.07
N THR A 85 2.97 5.82 -14.84
CA THR A 85 1.57 5.97 -14.40
C THR A 85 1.32 5.19 -13.12
N ARG A 86 1.74 3.92 -13.08
CA ARG A 86 1.62 3.06 -11.90
C ARG A 86 2.27 3.68 -10.67
N PHE A 87 3.51 4.16 -10.78
CA PHE A 87 4.20 4.78 -9.64
C PHE A 87 3.50 6.06 -9.17
N ILE A 88 3.08 6.92 -10.10
CA ILE A 88 2.40 8.18 -9.76
C ILE A 88 1.12 7.90 -8.97
N PHE A 89 0.25 7.02 -9.46
CA PHE A 89 -1.00 6.70 -8.77
C PHE A 89 -0.77 5.97 -7.44
N LEU A 90 0.25 5.12 -7.34
CA LEU A 90 0.57 4.41 -6.10
C LEU A 90 1.06 5.39 -5.02
N TYR A 91 1.98 6.29 -5.37
CA TYR A 91 2.47 7.32 -4.44
C TYR A 91 1.37 8.32 -4.07
N LEU A 92 0.59 8.79 -5.05
CA LEU A 92 -0.49 9.74 -4.82
C LEU A 92 -1.60 9.12 -3.97
N GLY A 93 -2.05 7.90 -4.28
CA GLY A 93 -3.06 7.20 -3.49
C GLY A 93 -2.59 6.93 -2.06
N SER A 94 -1.36 6.45 -1.88
CA SER A 94 -0.80 6.17 -0.55
C SER A 94 -0.65 7.42 0.30
N THR A 95 -0.16 8.53 -0.27
CA THR A 95 0.01 9.80 0.45
C THR A 95 -1.33 10.40 0.84
N VAL A 96 -2.32 10.38 -0.05
CA VAL A 96 -3.67 10.86 0.23
C VAL A 96 -4.34 10.06 1.35
N LEU A 97 -4.24 8.72 1.33
CA LEU A 97 -4.74 7.86 2.43
C LEU A 97 -4.06 8.20 3.76
N LEU A 98 -2.74 8.33 3.75
CA LEU A 98 -1.95 8.63 4.94
C LEU A 98 -2.32 10.00 5.54
N ILE A 99 -2.50 11.02 4.69
CA ILE A 99 -2.96 12.34 5.11
C ILE A 99 -4.36 12.24 5.72
N GLY A 100 -5.29 11.51 5.09
CA GLY A 100 -6.64 11.30 5.64
C GLY A 100 -6.61 10.68 7.03
N ILE A 101 -5.78 9.65 7.25
CA ILE A 101 -5.64 8.99 8.55
C ILE A 101 -4.97 9.91 9.58
N LEU A 102 -3.96 10.69 9.19
CA LEU A 102 -3.31 11.66 10.08
C LEU A 102 -4.28 12.75 10.54
N VAL A 103 -5.09 13.30 9.62
CA VAL A 103 -6.12 14.30 9.95
C VAL A 103 -7.15 13.70 10.92
N PHE A 104 -7.56 12.45 10.70
CA PHE A 104 -8.48 11.75 11.60
C PHE A 104 -7.89 11.53 12.99
N THR A 105 -6.67 10.99 13.08
CA THR A 105 -5.99 10.71 14.36
C THR A 105 -5.69 12.00 15.11
N GLY A 106 -5.30 13.07 14.42
CA GLY A 106 -5.01 14.36 15.03
C GLY A 106 -6.25 15.09 15.54
N SER A 107 -7.39 14.95 14.85
CA SER A 107 -8.59 15.75 15.13
C SER A 107 -9.67 15.02 15.93
N ILE A 108 -9.72 13.68 15.87
CA ILE A 108 -10.84 12.89 16.41
C ILE A 108 -10.34 11.71 17.26
N GLY A 109 -9.47 10.86 16.71
CA GLY A 109 -9.14 9.58 17.34
C GLY A 109 -8.13 9.66 18.49
N HIS A 110 -7.18 10.60 18.44
CA HIS A 110 -6.09 10.83 19.40
C HIS A 110 -5.22 9.61 19.78
N ALA A 111 -5.39 8.46 19.12
CA ALA A 111 -4.66 7.22 19.36
C ALA A 111 -3.28 7.19 18.69
N TRP A 112 -2.43 8.20 18.95
CA TRP A 112 -1.12 8.37 18.33
C TRP A 112 -0.19 7.18 18.52
N SER A 113 -0.14 6.59 19.73
CA SER A 113 0.75 5.46 20.02
C SER A 113 0.36 4.20 19.23
N TYR A 114 -0.94 3.91 19.12
CA TYR A 114 -1.43 2.77 18.33
C TYR A 114 -1.15 2.97 16.83
N PHE A 115 -1.38 4.17 16.32
CA PHE A 115 -1.08 4.51 14.93
C PHE A 115 0.41 4.39 14.61
N LEU A 116 1.30 4.96 15.43
CA LEU A 116 2.74 4.89 15.21
C LEU A 116 3.27 3.45 15.30
N ALA A 117 2.77 2.66 16.25
CA ALA A 117 3.14 1.25 16.37
C ALA A 117 2.72 0.43 15.14
N THR A 118 1.48 0.60 14.67
CA THR A 118 0.97 -0.12 13.48
C THR A 118 1.72 0.27 12.20
N VAL A 119 1.99 1.56 11.98
CA VAL A 119 2.81 2.02 10.85
C VAL A 119 4.24 1.48 10.93
N GLY A 120 4.84 1.48 12.13
CA GLY A 120 6.16 0.89 12.36
C GLY A 120 6.22 -0.60 12.02
N CYS A 121 5.20 -1.38 12.42
CA CYS A 121 5.09 -2.79 12.06
C CYS A 121 5.00 -3.01 10.55
N VAL A 122 4.26 -2.17 9.82
CA VAL A 122 4.17 -2.25 8.35
C VAL A 122 5.53 -1.99 7.73
N PHE A 123 6.24 -0.93 8.12
CA PHE A 123 7.59 -0.66 7.60
C PHE A 123 8.57 -1.79 7.91
N ALA A 124 8.54 -2.33 9.13
CA ALA A 124 9.37 -3.48 9.51
C ALA A 124 9.07 -4.70 8.64
N MET A 125 7.80 -4.99 8.34
CA MET A 125 7.41 -6.07 7.42
C MET A 125 7.95 -5.82 6.01
N GLN A 126 7.84 -4.60 5.49
CA GLN A 126 8.37 -4.25 4.16
C GLN A 126 9.89 -4.45 4.09
N VAL A 127 10.62 -4.03 5.13
CA VAL A 127 12.08 -4.23 5.23
C VAL A 127 12.42 -5.71 5.30
N ALA A 128 11.67 -6.52 6.06
CA ALA A 128 11.89 -7.95 6.16
C ALA A 128 11.71 -8.65 4.80
N ILE A 129 10.67 -8.29 4.05
CA ILE A 129 10.44 -8.79 2.69
C ILE A 129 11.61 -8.40 1.77
N LEU A 130 12.03 -7.12 1.82
CA LEU A 130 13.15 -6.62 1.02
C LEU A 130 14.46 -7.35 1.34
N ALA A 131 14.71 -7.64 2.62
CA ALA A 131 15.88 -8.37 3.09
C ALA A 131 15.91 -9.82 2.56
N ILE A 132 14.79 -10.54 2.64
CA ILE A 132 14.65 -11.91 2.10
C ILE A 132 14.90 -11.92 0.59
N MET A 133 14.46 -10.88 -0.13
CA MET A 133 14.70 -10.76 -1.56
C MET A 133 16.16 -10.47 -1.88
N SER A 134 16.81 -9.58 -1.13
CA SER A 134 18.23 -9.24 -1.35
C SER A 134 19.16 -10.43 -1.12
N SER A 135 18.87 -11.29 -0.14
CA SER A 135 19.70 -12.46 0.18
C SER A 135 19.69 -13.52 -0.92
N ARG A 136 18.54 -13.72 -1.59
CA ARG A 136 18.42 -14.62 -2.75
C ARG A 136 19.32 -14.18 -3.91
N CYS A 137 19.52 -12.88 -4.10
CA CYS A 137 20.39 -12.34 -5.14
C CYS A 137 21.89 -12.53 -4.85
N VAL A 138 22.29 -12.61 -3.57
CA VAL A 138 23.70 -12.86 -3.19
C VAL A 138 24.09 -14.34 -3.33
N THR A 139 23.15 -15.25 -3.09
CA THR A 139 23.43 -16.70 -3.17
C THR A 139 23.71 -17.16 -4.60
N THR A 140 23.10 -16.56 -5.63
CA THR A 140 23.31 -16.98 -7.03
C THR A 140 24.68 -16.62 -7.58
N THR A 141 25.34 -15.59 -7.05
CA THR A 141 26.68 -15.18 -7.51
C THR A 141 27.80 -16.05 -6.93
N THR A 142 27.57 -16.78 -5.85
CA THR A 142 28.62 -17.56 -5.16
C THR A 142 28.80 -18.96 -5.77
N THR A 143 27.86 -19.45 -6.56
CA THR A 143 27.91 -20.77 -7.25
C THR A 143 28.59 -20.72 -8.63
N GLN A 144 29.36 -19.68 -8.94
CA GLN A 144 30.37 -19.68 -10.00
C GLN A 144 31.79 -19.60 -9.42
N ARG A 145 32.11 -20.38 -8.39
CA ARG A 145 33.52 -20.70 -8.09
C ARG A 145 34.00 -21.81 -9.02
N VAL A 146 34.49 -21.37 -10.16
CA VAL A 146 35.55 -21.95 -11.02
C VAL A 146 36.04 -23.35 -10.60
N VAL A 147 35.69 -24.37 -11.39
CA VAL A 147 36.45 -25.62 -11.46
C VAL A 147 37.72 -25.33 -12.24
N VAL A 148 38.82 -25.02 -11.55
CA VAL A 148 40.15 -25.10 -12.16
C VAL A 148 40.54 -26.58 -12.13
N ARG A 149 40.39 -27.27 -13.27
CA ARG A 149 41.10 -28.52 -13.52
C ARG A 149 42.59 -28.17 -13.67
N THR A 150 43.39 -28.44 -12.66
CA THR A 150 44.84 -28.54 -12.83
C THR A 150 45.15 -29.92 -13.40
N THR A 151 45.63 -29.92 -14.65
CA THR A 151 46.29 -31.03 -15.35
C THR A 151 47.57 -31.45 -14.67
#